data_AF-A0A954TKP6-F1
#
_entry.id   AF-A0A954TKP6-F1
#
_cell.length_a   1.000
_cell.length_b   1.000
_cell.length_c   1.000
_cell.angle_alpha   90.00
_cell.angle_beta   90.00
_cell.angle_gamma   90.00
#
_symmetry.space_group_name_H-M   'P 1'
#
loop_
_entity.id
_entity.type
_entity.pdbx_description
1 polymer ?
#
loop_
_entity_poly.entity_id
_entity_poly.type
_entity_poly.pdbx_seq_one_letter_code
_entity_poly.pdbx_strand_id
1 'polypeptide(L)'
;MTAKHSLLKTWWACGSLCFAALWSTMAAGQESEAAVTARHVPNETVAMISAWPRQLAAKERMQLAPLEVLTAAGQEHIGLDPLQIERLDIMVGFPGPAGPQFGALLQLAVDFDIGNLHPRLLGGEGPQRDGNFEFLPLADSFPNMVVHQVDPRTVLFGTHIFAKQMVAERASPGQIAGIAAKLTMQQDVLALVSISTLRPLLLGLMDGFNRELPPLIAEDLRTVVQSTDFAALRLLIDESEKLQLMLSGTDEASAQAMEQSFQRSLQFAQQSIVQELKSQITDGSQTSAALQQYIDRLSGSIVELITPQRSGKRLVLELEEFQNIGVISTLTGLLLPAVQAARTAARRAHSSNNLKQIGLAMHNFHDAYSAFPAAAGVDDDGRPLLSWRVAILPFIEQQQLYDKFHMDEPWDSEHNIQLLQEMPTTFLHPDRKTQPGHTVYQAVISDHSLLRRTEPTSLRDITDGTSNTIMVLETTPDAAVPWTAPEDYEVDEDNPGAQLFLRGITQAVFGDGSVHVLSESVEPSLLRALYTRAGGERVNF
;
A
#
# COMPACT_ATOMS: atom_id res chain seq x y z
N MET A 1 -30.82 -19.70 -58.93
CA MET A 1 -29.86 -20.22 -59.94
C MET A 1 -28.57 -19.43 -59.73
N THR A 2 -27.41 -19.94 -59.31
CA THR A 2 -26.85 -21.29 -59.06
C THR A 2 -25.57 -21.01 -58.23
N ALA A 3 -25.45 -21.54 -57.01
CA ALA A 3 -24.60 -22.70 -56.65
C ALA A 3 -23.08 -22.43 -56.83
N LYS A 4 -22.31 -22.26 -55.76
CA LYS A 4 -21.73 -23.28 -54.84
C LYS A 4 -20.49 -24.03 -55.41
N HIS A 5 -19.43 -23.97 -54.60
CA HIS A 5 -18.50 -25.05 -54.21
C HIS A 5 -17.33 -25.44 -55.13
N SER A 6 -16.11 -25.36 -54.55
CA SER A 6 -15.16 -26.47 -54.37
C SER A 6 -13.81 -25.90 -53.88
N LEU A 7 -13.51 -25.87 -52.58
CA LEU A 7 -12.90 -26.94 -51.79
C LEU A 7 -11.47 -27.34 -52.22
N LEU A 8 -10.53 -27.02 -51.30
CA LEU A 8 -9.41 -27.81 -50.80
C LEU A 8 -8.57 -28.67 -51.77
N LYS A 9 -7.28 -28.32 -51.84
CA LYS A 9 -6.05 -29.17 -51.88
C LYS A 9 -4.89 -28.18 -52.14
N THR A 10 -3.81 -28.05 -51.38
CA THR A 10 -3.10 -29.00 -50.51
C THR A 10 -2.08 -28.22 -49.67
N TRP A 11 -1.88 -28.66 -48.43
CA TRP A 11 -0.83 -28.23 -47.51
C TRP A 11 0.59 -28.63 -47.97
N TRP A 12 1.56 -27.81 -47.51
CA TRP A 12 2.93 -28.13 -47.07
C TRP A 12 4.03 -28.56 -48.08
N ALA A 13 5.04 -27.68 -48.23
CA ALA A 13 6.45 -28.03 -48.04
C ALA A 13 7.29 -26.76 -47.75
N CYS A 14 7.76 -26.68 -46.51
CA CYS A 14 8.88 -25.96 -45.91
C CYS A 14 9.77 -25.02 -46.76
N GLY A 15 10.13 -23.90 -46.12
CA GLY A 15 11.54 -23.69 -45.79
C GLY A 15 12.22 -22.47 -46.40
N SER A 16 12.43 -21.47 -45.54
CA SER A 16 13.68 -20.72 -45.46
C SER A 16 13.89 -19.56 -46.44
N LEU A 17 14.25 -18.41 -45.84
CA LEU A 17 15.00 -17.30 -46.43
C LEU A 17 14.21 -16.31 -47.28
N CYS A 18 13.65 -15.29 -46.62
CA CYS A 18 13.92 -13.86 -46.91
C CYS A 18 13.12 -12.95 -45.95
N PHE A 19 13.22 -13.22 -44.65
CA PHE A 19 12.67 -12.40 -43.57
C PHE A 19 13.85 -11.73 -42.84
N ALA A 20 14.67 -10.95 -43.55
CA ALA A 20 15.80 -10.21 -42.97
C ALA A 20 16.38 -9.21 -43.98
N ALA A 21 15.65 -8.15 -44.38
CA ALA A 21 16.27 -7.05 -45.15
C ALA A 21 15.51 -5.71 -45.20
N LEU A 22 14.38 -5.51 -44.48
CA LEU A 22 13.58 -4.29 -44.62
C LEU A 22 13.22 -3.57 -43.30
N TRP A 23 13.80 -3.98 -42.16
CA TRP A 23 13.45 -3.47 -40.82
C TRP A 23 14.67 -2.98 -40.02
N SER A 24 15.69 -2.40 -40.66
CA SER A 24 16.94 -2.06 -39.97
C SER A 24 17.53 -0.65 -40.21
N THR A 25 16.82 0.30 -40.81
CA THR A 25 17.44 1.61 -41.09
C THR A 25 16.60 2.87 -40.86
N MET A 26 15.56 2.84 -40.01
CA MET A 26 15.02 4.05 -39.35
C MET A 26 14.42 3.74 -37.96
N ALA A 27 15.22 3.15 -37.08
CA ALA A 27 14.96 3.08 -35.64
C ALA A 27 16.31 3.25 -34.91
N ALA A 28 16.97 4.39 -35.14
CA ALA A 28 18.12 4.79 -34.35
C ALA A 28 17.60 5.52 -33.11
N GLY A 29 17.45 4.80 -32.00
CA GLY A 29 17.47 5.42 -30.65
C GLY A 29 16.33 5.09 -29.68
N GLN A 30 15.20 4.50 -30.08
CA GLN A 30 14.13 4.17 -29.13
C GLN A 30 14.07 2.68 -28.82
N GLU A 31 14.33 2.32 -27.55
CA GLU A 31 14.03 0.99 -27.05
C GLU A 31 12.52 0.73 -27.11
N SER A 32 12.15 -0.47 -27.56
CA SER A 32 10.75 -0.92 -27.56
C SER A 32 10.19 -0.89 -26.13
N GLU A 33 8.91 -0.50 -25.95
CA GLU A 33 8.24 -0.47 -24.63
C GLU A 33 8.43 -1.75 -23.83
N ALA A 34 8.30 -2.91 -24.49
CA ALA A 34 8.52 -4.22 -23.88
C ALA A 34 9.95 -4.41 -23.34
N ALA A 35 10.97 -3.82 -23.98
CA ALA A 35 12.36 -3.88 -23.54
C ALA A 35 12.58 -3.00 -22.30
N VAL A 36 11.98 -1.81 -22.26
CA VAL A 36 12.05 -0.91 -21.10
C VAL A 36 11.38 -1.54 -19.89
N THR A 37 10.19 -2.12 -20.07
CA THR A 37 9.50 -2.88 -19.00
C THR A 37 10.33 -4.06 -18.51
N ALA A 38 10.91 -4.84 -19.43
CA ALA A 38 11.73 -5.99 -19.07
C ALA A 38 12.99 -5.61 -18.28
N ARG A 39 13.59 -4.45 -18.57
CA ARG A 39 14.79 -3.96 -17.90
C ARG A 39 14.49 -3.36 -16.53
N HIS A 40 13.46 -2.52 -16.43
CA HIS A 40 13.29 -1.66 -15.26
C HIS A 40 12.30 -2.17 -14.21
N VAL A 41 11.43 -3.14 -14.52
CA VAL A 41 10.51 -3.71 -13.52
C VAL A 41 11.23 -4.74 -12.64
N PRO A 42 11.38 -4.52 -11.31
CA PRO A 42 12.07 -5.46 -10.43
C PRO A 42 11.46 -6.86 -10.35
N ASN A 43 12.29 -7.87 -10.12
CA ASN A 43 11.84 -9.26 -9.95
C ASN A 43 10.96 -9.42 -8.69
N GLU A 44 11.18 -8.57 -7.69
CA GLU A 44 10.41 -8.52 -6.45
C GLU A 44 9.07 -7.79 -6.61
N THR A 45 8.75 -7.30 -7.81
CA THR A 45 7.45 -6.68 -8.10
C THR A 45 6.36 -7.71 -7.96
N VAL A 46 5.46 -7.46 -7.03
CA VAL A 46 4.31 -8.31 -6.74
C VAL A 46 3.07 -7.84 -7.49
N ALA A 47 2.94 -6.52 -7.69
CA ALA A 47 1.86 -5.93 -8.46
C ALA A 47 2.37 -4.76 -9.31
N MET A 48 1.75 -4.55 -10.47
CA MET A 48 2.08 -3.48 -11.39
C MET A 48 0.82 -2.91 -12.03
N ILE A 49 0.73 -1.60 -12.18
CA ILE A 49 -0.33 -0.91 -12.91
C ILE A 49 0.33 -0.06 -14.00
N SER A 50 0.02 -0.35 -15.25
CA SER A 50 0.43 0.41 -16.41
C SER A 50 -0.73 1.23 -16.94
N ALA A 51 -0.48 2.49 -17.29
CA ALA A 51 -1.42 3.35 -17.98
C ALA A 51 -0.73 4.06 -19.14
N TRP A 52 -1.52 4.43 -20.16
CA TRP A 52 -1.06 5.20 -21.32
C TRP A 52 -1.80 6.55 -21.39
N PRO A 53 -1.43 7.55 -20.54
CA PRO A 53 -2.19 8.79 -20.39
C PRO A 53 -2.39 9.55 -21.70
N ARG A 54 -1.34 9.66 -22.51
CA ARG A 54 -1.40 10.34 -23.81
C ARG A 54 -2.38 9.67 -24.78
N GLN A 55 -2.37 8.34 -24.84
CA GLN A 55 -3.32 7.58 -25.67
C GLN A 55 -4.75 7.75 -25.15
N LEU A 56 -4.94 7.69 -23.83
CA LEU A 56 -6.24 7.87 -23.19
C LEU A 56 -6.83 9.25 -23.48
N ALA A 57 -6.03 10.30 -23.34
CA ALA A 57 -6.45 11.68 -23.61
C ALA A 57 -6.87 11.93 -25.07
N ALA A 58 -6.33 11.15 -26.03
CA ALA A 58 -6.68 11.26 -27.44
C ALA A 58 -8.02 10.60 -27.81
N LYS A 59 -8.66 9.87 -26.89
CA LYS A 59 -9.94 9.19 -27.14
C LYS A 59 -11.09 10.20 -27.21
N GLU A 60 -12.06 9.93 -28.08
CA GLU A 60 -13.26 10.78 -28.24
C GLU A 60 -14.02 11.00 -26.93
N ARG A 61 -14.12 9.96 -26.10
CA ARG A 61 -14.77 10.06 -24.77
C ARG A 61 -14.05 10.98 -23.79
N MET A 62 -12.76 11.24 -23.98
CA MET A 62 -11.97 12.13 -23.13
C MET A 62 -12.04 13.60 -23.58
N GLN A 63 -12.77 13.92 -24.66
CA GLN A 63 -12.91 15.30 -25.14
C GLN A 63 -13.58 16.26 -24.13
N LEU A 64 -14.43 15.74 -23.24
CA LEU A 64 -15.08 16.54 -22.19
C LEU A 64 -14.31 16.52 -20.85
N ALA A 65 -13.20 15.76 -20.77
CA ALA A 65 -12.36 15.78 -19.59
C ALA A 65 -11.64 17.13 -19.49
N PRO A 66 -11.39 17.67 -18.28
CA PRO A 66 -10.71 18.95 -18.09
C PRO A 66 -9.19 18.77 -18.28
N LEU A 67 -8.77 18.40 -19.49
CA LEU A 67 -7.38 18.07 -19.83
C LEU A 67 -6.45 19.29 -19.63
N GLU A 68 -6.95 20.49 -19.91
CA GLU A 68 -6.22 21.73 -19.70
C GLU A 68 -5.92 21.97 -18.22
N VAL A 69 -6.86 21.61 -17.34
CA VAL A 69 -6.67 21.70 -15.88
C VAL A 69 -5.63 20.67 -15.42
N LEU A 70 -5.65 19.46 -15.98
CA LEU A 70 -4.65 18.43 -15.66
C LEU A 70 -3.24 18.85 -16.10
N THR A 71 -3.10 19.40 -17.30
CA THR A 71 -1.82 19.94 -17.79
C THR A 71 -1.34 21.10 -16.92
N ALA A 72 -2.21 22.07 -16.61
CA ALA A 72 -1.85 23.20 -15.76
C ALA A 72 -1.45 22.75 -14.35
N ALA A 73 -2.21 21.84 -13.74
CA ALA A 73 -1.94 21.33 -12.40
C ALA A 73 -0.62 20.52 -12.36
N GLY A 74 -0.34 19.70 -13.37
CA GLY A 74 0.91 18.95 -13.45
C GLY A 74 2.13 19.87 -13.64
N GLN A 75 2.01 20.90 -14.48
CA GLN A 75 3.07 21.90 -14.62
C GLN A 75 3.30 22.68 -13.31
N GLU A 76 2.22 23.11 -12.65
CA GLU A 76 2.28 23.89 -11.41
C GLU A 76 2.87 23.10 -10.24
N HIS A 77 2.42 21.85 -10.04
CA HIS A 77 2.75 21.08 -8.83
C HIS A 77 3.91 20.11 -9.01
N ILE A 78 4.13 19.63 -10.24
CA ILE A 78 5.12 18.59 -10.55
C ILE A 78 6.25 19.13 -11.42
N GLY A 79 5.96 20.12 -12.27
CA GLY A 79 6.88 20.57 -13.32
C GLY A 79 6.84 19.69 -14.57
N LEU A 80 5.83 18.82 -14.70
CA LEU A 80 5.65 17.90 -15.82
C LEU A 80 4.20 17.93 -16.30
N ASP A 81 4.00 18.05 -17.61
CA ASP A 81 2.67 17.89 -18.23
C ASP A 81 2.30 16.39 -18.27
N PRO A 82 1.24 15.95 -17.57
CA PRO A 82 0.86 14.53 -17.54
C PRO A 82 0.50 13.98 -18.93
N LEU A 83 0.13 14.82 -19.89
CA LEU A 83 -0.19 14.42 -21.25
C LEU A 83 1.05 14.15 -22.11
N GLN A 84 2.23 14.51 -21.63
CA GLN A 84 3.51 14.13 -22.23
C GLN A 84 3.96 12.73 -21.81
N ILE A 85 3.26 12.09 -20.87
CA ILE A 85 3.56 10.73 -20.44
C ILE A 85 2.96 9.75 -21.47
N GLU A 86 3.83 9.07 -22.21
CA GLU A 86 3.42 7.97 -23.10
C GLU A 86 2.98 6.77 -22.27
N ARG A 87 3.73 6.48 -21.21
CA ARG A 87 3.47 5.34 -20.34
C ARG A 87 3.87 5.63 -18.91
N LEU A 88 2.99 5.24 -17.98
CA LEU A 88 3.21 5.26 -16.54
C LEU A 88 3.07 3.85 -16.01
N ASP A 89 4.15 3.30 -15.46
CA ASP A 89 4.15 2.00 -14.77
C ASP A 89 4.35 2.22 -13.28
N ILE A 90 3.35 1.89 -12.48
CA ILE A 90 3.41 1.90 -11.02
C ILE A 90 3.64 0.47 -10.55
N MET A 91 4.61 0.27 -9.66
CA MET A 91 5.08 -1.04 -9.22
C MET A 91 5.08 -1.11 -7.70
N VAL A 92 4.65 -2.25 -7.18
CA VAL A 92 4.62 -2.52 -5.74
C VAL A 92 5.39 -3.81 -5.47
N GLY A 93 6.38 -3.73 -4.61
CA GLY A 93 7.14 -4.87 -4.10
C GLY A 93 6.57 -5.40 -2.79
N PHE A 94 7.11 -6.53 -2.33
CA PHE A 94 6.80 -7.04 -0.99
C PHE A 94 7.35 -6.06 0.07
N PRO A 95 6.64 -5.81 1.19
CA PRO A 95 7.17 -4.94 2.24
C PRO A 95 8.47 -5.52 2.80
N GLY A 96 9.51 -4.68 2.85
CA GLY A 96 10.83 -5.02 3.39
C GLY A 96 11.03 -4.47 4.81
N PRO A 97 12.22 -4.67 5.40
CA PRO A 97 12.58 -4.15 6.73
C PRO A 97 12.44 -2.63 6.85
N ALA A 98 12.62 -1.91 5.73
CA ALA A 98 12.50 -0.46 5.61
C ALA A 98 11.08 0.02 5.22
N GLY A 99 10.07 -0.86 5.26
CA GLY A 99 8.69 -0.54 4.91
C GLY A 99 8.25 -0.97 3.51
N PRO A 100 7.07 -0.50 3.05
CA PRO A 100 6.50 -0.89 1.76
C PRO A 100 7.40 -0.44 0.62
N GLN A 101 7.70 -1.37 -0.30
CA GLN A 101 8.53 -1.08 -1.47
C GLN A 101 7.66 -0.64 -2.63
N PHE A 102 7.99 0.51 -3.21
CA PHE A 102 7.23 1.13 -4.27
C PHE A 102 8.16 1.73 -5.32
N GLY A 103 7.76 1.64 -6.59
CA GLY A 103 8.42 2.31 -7.69
C GLY A 103 7.42 2.81 -8.73
N ALA A 104 7.79 3.84 -9.46
CA ALA A 104 7.09 4.30 -10.65
C ALA A 104 8.10 4.56 -11.76
N LEU A 105 7.75 4.18 -12.98
CA LEU A 105 8.52 4.42 -14.18
C LEU A 105 7.66 5.24 -15.14
N LEU A 106 8.17 6.39 -15.55
CA LEU A 106 7.54 7.28 -16.52
C LEU A 106 8.36 7.22 -17.80
N GLN A 107 7.69 6.87 -18.90
CA GLN A 107 8.20 7.05 -20.25
C GLN A 107 7.51 8.25 -20.89
N LEU A 108 8.30 9.19 -21.37
CA LEU A 108 7.86 10.48 -21.86
C LEU A 108 7.96 10.55 -23.39
N ALA A 109 7.02 11.27 -23.98
CA ALA A 109 6.95 11.54 -25.41
C ALA A 109 8.05 12.48 -25.89
N VAL A 110 8.56 13.30 -24.97
CA VAL A 110 9.50 14.38 -25.21
C VAL A 110 10.65 14.26 -24.23
N ASP A 111 11.80 14.81 -24.64
CA ASP A 111 12.96 14.90 -23.78
C ASP A 111 12.62 15.83 -22.61
N PHE A 112 12.89 15.36 -21.40
CA PHE A 112 12.64 16.02 -20.14
C PHE A 112 13.95 16.09 -19.35
N ASP A 113 14.13 17.14 -18.59
CA ASP A 113 15.24 17.28 -17.64
C ASP A 113 14.65 17.24 -16.24
N ILE A 114 15.11 16.30 -15.40
CA ILE A 114 14.65 16.20 -14.01
C ILE A 114 14.91 17.47 -13.19
N GLY A 115 15.85 18.32 -13.62
CA GLY A 115 16.04 19.64 -13.02
C GLY A 115 14.84 20.59 -13.16
N ASN A 116 13.91 20.30 -14.07
CA ASN A 116 12.66 21.05 -14.23
C ASN A 116 11.55 20.59 -13.29
N LEU A 117 11.77 19.53 -12.49
CA LEU A 117 10.81 19.14 -11.46
C LEU A 117 10.60 20.28 -10.47
N HIS A 118 9.37 20.43 -10.01
CA HIS A 118 9.03 21.51 -9.10
C HIS A 118 9.89 21.42 -7.81
N PRO A 119 10.55 22.51 -7.36
CA PRO A 119 11.51 22.44 -6.25
C PRO A 119 10.96 21.86 -4.94
N ARG A 120 9.66 22.04 -4.67
CA ARG A 120 8.97 21.42 -3.50
C ARG A 120 8.95 19.90 -3.53
N LEU A 121 9.21 19.26 -4.67
CA LEU A 121 9.30 17.82 -4.76
C LEU A 121 10.68 17.28 -4.37
N LEU A 122 11.73 18.11 -4.39
CA LEU A 122 13.11 17.68 -4.17
C LEU A 122 13.54 17.95 -2.72
N GLY A 123 14.31 17.03 -2.15
CA GLY A 123 14.64 16.95 -0.72
C GLY A 123 15.67 17.94 -0.19
N GLY A 124 16.16 18.91 -0.98
CA GLY A 124 17.17 19.89 -0.56
C GLY A 124 18.57 19.31 -0.29
N GLU A 125 18.65 18.06 0.16
CA GLU A 125 19.84 17.23 0.14
C GLU A 125 20.19 16.93 -1.32
N GLY A 126 21.40 17.30 -1.73
CA GLY A 126 21.88 17.10 -3.10
C GLY A 126 21.86 15.63 -3.54
N PRO A 127 22.27 15.34 -4.79
CA PRO A 127 22.26 13.99 -5.33
C PRO A 127 23.02 12.98 -4.48
N GLN A 128 22.35 11.88 -4.14
CA GLN A 128 22.92 10.72 -3.46
C GLN A 128 23.45 9.75 -4.51
N ARG A 129 24.73 9.39 -4.40
CA ARG A 129 25.36 8.42 -5.32
C ARG A 129 25.37 7.03 -4.71
N ASP A 130 24.82 6.06 -5.44
CA ASP A 130 24.89 4.65 -5.10
C ASP A 130 25.43 3.87 -6.32
N GLY A 131 26.72 3.53 -6.25
CA GLY A 131 27.45 2.92 -7.37
C GLY A 131 27.60 3.88 -8.55
N ASN A 132 27.11 3.48 -9.72
CA ASN A 132 27.15 4.28 -10.96
C ASN A 132 25.91 5.16 -11.16
N PHE A 133 24.98 5.14 -10.20
CA PHE A 133 23.69 5.82 -10.32
C PHE A 133 23.60 6.99 -9.34
N GLU A 134 22.91 8.04 -9.78
CA GLU A 134 22.71 9.27 -9.04
C GLU A 134 21.23 9.47 -8.77
N PHE A 135 20.83 9.40 -7.50
CA PHE A 135 19.46 9.51 -7.03
C PHE A 135 19.24 10.85 -6.35
N LEU A 136 18.20 11.59 -6.74
CA LEU A 136 17.80 12.81 -6.06
C LEU A 136 16.73 12.48 -5.01
N PRO A 137 16.95 12.79 -3.73
CA PRO A 137 15.92 12.63 -2.70
C PRO A 137 14.70 13.48 -3.01
N LEU A 138 13.51 12.95 -2.72
CA LEU A 138 12.28 13.74 -2.70
C LEU A 138 12.12 14.44 -1.35
N ALA A 139 11.30 15.50 -1.32
CA ALA A 139 10.98 16.27 -0.11
C ALA A 139 10.38 15.40 0.99
N ASP A 140 10.49 15.84 2.25
CA ASP A 140 10.08 15.11 3.47
C ASP A 140 8.63 14.60 3.45
N SER A 141 7.77 15.16 2.60
CA SER A 141 6.41 14.65 2.35
C SER A 141 6.40 13.25 1.71
N PHE A 142 7.52 12.80 1.16
CA PHE A 142 7.75 11.49 0.53
C PHE A 142 9.00 10.82 1.12
N PRO A 143 8.96 10.41 2.41
CA PRO A 143 10.14 9.90 3.09
C PRO A 143 10.69 8.65 2.39
N ASN A 144 12.02 8.57 2.29
CA ASN A 144 12.76 7.49 1.63
C ASN A 144 12.51 7.33 0.13
N MET A 145 11.82 8.28 -0.53
CA MET A 145 11.64 8.26 -1.97
C MET A 145 12.74 9.05 -2.68
N VAL A 146 13.13 8.54 -3.84
CA VAL A 146 14.11 9.15 -4.72
C VAL A 146 13.58 9.21 -6.15
N VAL A 147 14.12 10.14 -6.93
CA VAL A 147 13.97 10.20 -8.38
C VAL A 147 15.32 10.00 -9.05
N HIS A 148 15.33 9.30 -10.18
CA HIS A 148 16.51 9.18 -11.03
C HIS A 148 16.10 9.21 -12.50
N GLN A 149 16.95 9.85 -13.31
CA GLN A 149 16.77 9.92 -14.74
C GLN A 149 17.67 8.88 -15.41
N VAL A 150 17.04 7.91 -16.08
CA VAL A 150 17.77 6.87 -16.82
C VAL A 150 18.27 7.43 -18.14
N ASP A 151 17.40 8.15 -18.84
CA ASP A 151 17.66 8.81 -20.12
C ASP A 151 16.72 10.03 -20.26
N PRO A 152 16.85 10.87 -21.31
CA PRO A 152 16.01 12.06 -21.48
C PRO A 152 14.49 11.79 -21.49
N ARG A 153 14.04 10.56 -21.73
CA ARG A 153 12.60 10.20 -21.80
C ARG A 153 12.17 9.20 -20.74
N THR A 154 13.09 8.68 -19.95
CA THR A 154 12.79 7.67 -18.94
C THR A 154 13.17 8.19 -17.56
N VAL A 155 12.16 8.45 -16.73
CA VAL A 155 12.31 8.91 -15.35
C VAL A 155 11.73 7.85 -14.42
N LEU A 156 12.44 7.55 -13.33
CA LEU A 156 11.96 6.64 -12.31
C LEU A 156 11.90 7.28 -10.94
N PHE A 157 10.90 6.87 -10.18
CA PHE A 157 10.65 7.28 -8.81
C PHE A 157 10.52 6.01 -7.97
N GLY A 158 10.85 6.07 -6.69
CA GLY A 158 10.58 4.92 -5.81
C GLY A 158 11.27 5.04 -4.48
N THR A 159 11.01 4.10 -3.60
CA THR A 159 11.82 3.95 -2.39
C THR A 159 13.27 3.69 -2.78
N HIS A 160 14.26 4.25 -2.08
CA HIS A 160 15.67 4.15 -2.45
C HIS A 160 16.11 2.71 -2.80
N ILE A 161 15.70 1.73 -1.98
CA ILE A 161 15.99 0.30 -2.21
C ILE A 161 15.37 -0.20 -3.52
N PHE A 162 14.10 0.14 -3.77
CA PHE A 162 13.38 -0.33 -4.95
C PHE A 162 13.85 0.39 -6.22
N ALA A 163 14.13 1.68 -6.16
CA ALA A 163 14.71 2.46 -7.26
C ALA A 163 16.08 1.92 -7.69
N LYS A 164 16.93 1.53 -6.73
CA LYS A 164 18.19 0.83 -7.00
C LYS A 164 17.97 -0.48 -7.75
N GLN A 165 16.97 -1.25 -7.35
CA GLN A 165 16.63 -2.46 -8.10
C GLN A 165 16.21 -2.10 -9.52
N MET A 166 15.38 -1.07 -9.73
CA MET A 166 14.88 -0.65 -11.06
C MET A 166 15.97 -0.27 -12.06
N VAL A 167 17.14 0.22 -11.61
CA VAL A 167 18.27 0.55 -12.50
C VAL A 167 19.30 -0.56 -12.65
N ALA A 168 19.28 -1.57 -11.77
CA ALA A 168 20.26 -2.64 -11.79
C ALA A 168 20.19 -3.45 -13.09
N GLU A 169 21.35 -3.74 -13.70
CA GLU A 169 21.43 -4.66 -14.84
C GLU A 169 21.01 -6.08 -14.42
N ARG A 170 20.20 -6.73 -15.26
CA ARG A 170 19.71 -8.09 -14.98
C ARG A 170 19.84 -8.99 -16.19
N ALA A 171 20.15 -10.25 -15.92
CA ALA A 171 20.28 -11.29 -16.94
C ALA A 171 18.92 -11.70 -17.54
N SER A 172 17.84 -11.67 -16.75
CA SER A 172 16.49 -12.07 -17.17
C SER A 172 15.40 -11.25 -16.47
N PRO A 173 14.29 -10.92 -17.17
CA PRO A 173 13.16 -10.23 -16.59
C PRO A 173 12.40 -11.13 -15.60
N GLY A 174 11.87 -10.52 -14.53
CA GLY A 174 10.98 -11.17 -13.57
C GLY A 174 9.63 -11.54 -14.17
N GLN A 175 8.82 -12.27 -13.40
CA GLN A 175 7.52 -12.79 -13.87
C GLN A 175 6.59 -11.69 -14.37
N ILE A 176 6.37 -10.64 -13.56
CA ILE A 176 5.51 -9.50 -13.92
C ILE A 176 6.02 -8.79 -15.17
N ALA A 177 7.32 -8.51 -15.23
CA ALA A 177 7.95 -7.85 -16.38
C ALA A 177 7.76 -8.66 -17.68
N GLY A 178 7.99 -9.98 -17.61
CA GLY A 178 7.83 -10.89 -18.75
C GLY A 178 6.37 -11.06 -19.19
N ILE A 179 5.41 -10.91 -18.29
CA ILE A 179 3.97 -10.92 -18.61
C ILE A 179 3.56 -9.58 -19.22
N ALA A 180 3.93 -8.46 -18.60
CA ALA A 180 3.63 -7.12 -19.07
C ALA A 180 4.14 -6.92 -20.51
N ALA A 181 5.38 -7.36 -20.80
CA ALA A 181 5.95 -7.32 -22.15
C ALA A 181 5.13 -8.09 -23.22
N LYS A 182 4.30 -9.07 -22.83
CA LYS A 182 3.47 -9.85 -23.75
C LYS A 182 2.03 -9.33 -23.87
N LEU A 183 1.54 -8.59 -22.88
CA LEU A 183 0.16 -8.10 -22.81
C LEU A 183 0.02 -6.64 -23.26
N THR A 184 1.13 -5.95 -23.54
CA THR A 184 1.22 -4.51 -23.83
C THR A 184 0.53 -4.06 -25.12
N MET A 185 0.11 -4.96 -26.00
CA MET A 185 -0.58 -4.55 -27.23
C MET A 185 -2.05 -4.18 -26.96
N GLN A 186 -2.43 -2.94 -27.29
CA GLN A 186 -3.81 -2.44 -27.37
C GLN A 186 -4.57 -2.40 -26.03
N GLN A 187 -4.11 -1.66 -25.02
CA GLN A 187 -4.90 -1.41 -23.81
C GLN A 187 -4.64 0.00 -23.29
N ASP A 188 -5.59 0.58 -22.56
CA ASP A 188 -5.45 1.94 -22.00
C ASP A 188 -5.01 1.90 -20.52
N VAL A 189 -5.40 0.84 -19.79
CA VAL A 189 -4.88 0.50 -18.46
C VAL A 189 -4.70 -1.01 -18.33
N LEU A 190 -3.60 -1.43 -17.70
CA LEU A 190 -3.30 -2.81 -17.34
C LEU A 190 -2.90 -2.88 -15.87
N ALA A 191 -3.59 -3.68 -15.06
CA ALA A 191 -3.10 -4.08 -13.76
C ALA A 191 -2.66 -5.55 -13.80
N LEU A 192 -1.53 -5.87 -13.18
CA LEU A 192 -0.98 -7.20 -13.03
C LEU A 192 -0.69 -7.48 -11.57
N VAL A 193 -1.00 -8.69 -11.12
CA VAL A 193 -0.72 -9.14 -9.76
C VAL A 193 -0.19 -10.56 -9.80
N SER A 194 0.94 -10.80 -9.13
CA SER A 194 1.50 -12.12 -8.90
C SER A 194 0.74 -12.79 -7.75
N ILE A 195 -0.23 -13.63 -8.10
CA ILE A 195 -1.00 -14.39 -7.11
C ILE A 195 -0.11 -15.46 -6.49
N SER A 196 0.83 -16.04 -7.24
CA SER A 196 1.77 -17.02 -6.71
C SER A 196 2.65 -16.47 -5.59
N THR A 197 3.12 -15.23 -5.72
CA THR A 197 3.89 -14.54 -4.67
C THR A 197 3.01 -14.16 -3.48
N LEU A 198 1.77 -13.70 -3.72
CA LEU A 198 0.85 -13.30 -2.65
C LEU A 198 0.12 -14.46 -1.98
N ARG A 199 0.20 -15.67 -2.53
CA ARG A 199 -0.61 -16.83 -2.11
C ARG A 199 -0.60 -17.08 -0.59
N PRO A 200 0.54 -17.09 0.12
CA PRO A 200 0.53 -17.31 1.57
C PRO A 200 -0.27 -16.25 2.33
N LEU A 201 -0.13 -14.98 1.92
CA LEU A 201 -0.86 -13.85 2.51
C LEU A 201 -2.35 -13.93 2.21
N LEU A 202 -2.72 -14.22 0.96
CA LEU A 202 -4.12 -14.37 0.56
C LEU A 202 -4.81 -15.52 1.30
N LEU A 203 -4.16 -16.67 1.38
CA LEU A 203 -4.71 -17.82 2.12
C LEU A 203 -4.83 -17.53 3.63
N GLY A 204 -3.85 -16.86 4.24
CA GLY A 204 -3.92 -16.47 5.64
C GLY A 204 -5.05 -15.48 5.93
N LEU A 205 -5.29 -14.51 5.04
CA LEU A 205 -6.44 -13.61 5.17
C LEU A 205 -7.77 -14.38 5.09
N MET A 206 -7.86 -15.36 4.19
CA MET A 206 -9.07 -16.16 4.02
C MET A 206 -9.40 -17.02 5.24
N ASP A 207 -8.40 -17.50 5.98
CA ASP A 207 -8.63 -18.24 7.23
C ASP A 207 -9.37 -17.37 8.27
N GLY A 208 -9.20 -16.03 8.22
CA GLY A 208 -9.97 -15.07 9.03
C GLY A 208 -11.41 -14.84 8.52
N PHE A 209 -11.62 -14.74 7.21
CA PHE A 209 -12.93 -14.50 6.58
C PHE A 209 -13.82 -15.75 6.47
N ASN A 210 -13.26 -16.95 6.63
CA ASN A 210 -13.97 -18.23 6.49
C ASN A 210 -15.22 -18.38 7.37
N ARG A 211 -15.41 -17.53 8.40
CA ARG A 211 -16.58 -17.58 9.28
C ARG A 211 -17.84 -16.93 8.68
N GLU A 212 -17.70 -16.08 7.67
CA GLU A 212 -18.81 -15.30 7.09
C GLU A 212 -19.30 -15.83 5.74
N LEU A 213 -18.50 -16.65 5.06
CA LEU A 213 -18.82 -17.18 3.73
C LEU A 213 -19.44 -18.58 3.81
N PRO A 214 -20.39 -18.91 2.90
CA PRO A 214 -20.85 -20.28 2.73
C PRO A 214 -19.66 -21.24 2.46
N PRO A 215 -19.62 -22.44 3.07
CA PRO A 215 -18.47 -23.35 2.97
C PRO A 215 -18.04 -23.66 1.54
N LEU A 216 -19.00 -23.82 0.62
CA LEU A 216 -18.73 -24.07 -0.80
C LEU A 216 -17.95 -22.91 -1.46
N ILE A 217 -18.37 -21.67 -1.20
CA ILE A 217 -17.73 -20.47 -1.75
C ILE A 217 -16.32 -20.31 -1.17
N ALA A 218 -16.14 -20.58 0.12
CA ALA A 218 -14.84 -20.55 0.76
C ALA A 218 -13.85 -21.56 0.14
N GLU A 219 -14.31 -22.78 -0.14
CA GLU A 219 -13.50 -23.82 -0.80
C GLU A 219 -13.14 -23.45 -2.25
N ASP A 220 -14.11 -22.94 -3.00
CA ASP A 220 -13.91 -22.52 -4.39
C ASP A 220 -12.95 -21.33 -4.50
N LEU A 221 -13.10 -20.32 -3.65
CA LEU A 221 -12.16 -19.19 -3.60
C LEU A 221 -10.73 -19.66 -3.30
N ARG A 222 -10.58 -20.63 -2.38
CA ARG A 222 -9.27 -21.18 -2.03
C ARG A 222 -8.65 -21.89 -3.22
N THR A 223 -9.46 -22.69 -3.93
CA THR A 223 -9.05 -23.40 -5.15
C THR A 223 -8.61 -22.42 -6.24
N VAL A 224 -9.36 -21.32 -6.44
CA VAL A 224 -9.00 -20.27 -7.40
C VAL A 224 -7.65 -19.64 -7.04
N VAL A 225 -7.45 -19.23 -5.78
CA VAL A 225 -6.18 -18.64 -5.32
C VAL A 225 -5.00 -19.62 -5.44
N GLN A 226 -5.22 -20.90 -5.13
CA GLN A 226 -4.19 -21.93 -5.26
C GLN A 226 -3.81 -22.21 -6.72
N SER A 227 -4.80 -22.21 -7.61
CA SER A 227 -4.64 -22.54 -9.03
C SER A 227 -4.23 -21.35 -9.89
N THR A 228 -4.28 -20.13 -9.35
CA THR A 228 -3.85 -18.92 -10.05
C THR A 228 -2.35 -18.67 -9.84
N ASP A 229 -1.65 -18.42 -10.92
CA ASP A 229 -0.26 -17.96 -10.95
C ASP A 229 -0.21 -16.42 -10.97
N PHE A 230 -0.94 -15.80 -11.91
CA PHE A 230 -1.10 -14.34 -11.95
C PHE A 230 -2.51 -13.93 -12.36
N ALA A 231 -2.89 -12.73 -11.93
CA ALA A 231 -4.12 -12.06 -12.34
C ALA A 231 -3.78 -10.81 -13.15
N ALA A 232 -4.56 -10.53 -14.18
CA ALA A 232 -4.47 -9.32 -14.98
C ALA A 232 -5.85 -8.67 -15.12
N LEU A 233 -5.91 -7.35 -15.00
CA LEU A 233 -7.09 -6.56 -15.31
C LEU A 233 -6.74 -5.62 -16.46
N ARG A 234 -7.46 -5.71 -17.57
CA ARG A 234 -7.27 -4.87 -18.74
C ARG A 234 -8.49 -4.00 -18.94
N LEU A 235 -8.26 -2.72 -19.14
CA LEU A 235 -9.30 -1.75 -19.46
C LEU A 235 -9.02 -1.18 -20.85
N LEU A 236 -10.02 -1.28 -21.70
CA LEU A 236 -10.06 -0.67 -23.03
C LEU A 236 -11.17 0.37 -23.05
N ILE A 237 -10.78 1.63 -23.22
CA ILE A 237 -11.66 2.78 -23.34
C ILE A 237 -11.77 3.07 -24.84
N ASP A 238 -12.78 2.45 -25.45
CA ASP A 238 -13.22 2.64 -26.83
C ASP A 238 -14.75 2.81 -26.86
N GLU A 239 -15.40 2.82 -28.03
CA GLU A 239 -16.86 2.97 -28.13
C GLU A 239 -17.64 1.99 -27.23
N SER A 240 -17.15 0.75 -27.08
CA SER A 240 -17.81 -0.33 -26.33
C SER A 240 -17.05 -0.73 -25.05
N GLU A 241 -16.57 0.24 -24.26
CA GLU A 241 -15.74 0.06 -23.05
C GLU A 241 -15.66 -1.40 -22.52
N LYS A 242 -14.49 -2.02 -22.66
CA LYS A 242 -14.29 -3.43 -22.32
C LYS A 242 -13.41 -3.56 -21.10
N LEU A 243 -13.93 -4.23 -20.07
CA LEU A 243 -13.16 -4.63 -18.89
C LEU A 243 -12.90 -6.14 -18.97
N GLN A 244 -11.64 -6.52 -18.99
CA GLN A 244 -11.24 -7.92 -19.06
C GLN A 244 -10.45 -8.30 -17.81
N LEU A 245 -10.99 -9.21 -17.00
CA LEU A 245 -10.26 -9.87 -15.92
C LEU A 245 -9.73 -11.21 -16.44
N MET A 246 -8.43 -11.42 -16.33
CA MET A 246 -7.77 -12.65 -16.73
C MET A 246 -7.04 -13.27 -15.55
N LEU A 247 -7.37 -14.52 -15.23
CA LEU A 247 -6.64 -15.35 -14.28
C LEU A 247 -5.85 -16.39 -15.08
N SER A 248 -4.55 -16.51 -14.84
CA SER A 248 -3.73 -17.52 -15.50
C SER A 248 -3.26 -18.53 -14.47
N GLY A 249 -3.42 -19.82 -14.78
CA GLY A 249 -2.78 -20.89 -14.05
C GLY A 249 -1.36 -21.17 -14.56
N THR A 250 -0.66 -22.06 -13.86
CA THR A 250 0.64 -22.60 -14.29
C THR A 250 0.49 -23.51 -15.51
N ASP A 251 -0.62 -24.25 -15.59
CA ASP A 251 -0.97 -25.20 -16.64
C ASP A 251 -2.48 -25.20 -16.94
N GLU A 252 -2.91 -26.01 -17.91
CA GLU A 252 -4.32 -26.13 -18.30
C GLU A 252 -5.18 -26.81 -17.22
N ALA A 253 -4.60 -27.69 -16.41
CA ALA A 253 -5.32 -28.37 -15.31
C ALA A 253 -5.71 -27.37 -14.22
N SER A 254 -4.82 -26.44 -13.90
CA SER A 254 -5.06 -25.33 -12.99
C SER A 254 -6.16 -24.41 -13.52
N ALA A 255 -6.14 -24.11 -14.83
CA ALA A 255 -7.20 -23.33 -15.47
C ALA A 255 -8.56 -24.05 -15.44
N GLN A 256 -8.57 -25.36 -15.63
CA GLN A 256 -9.77 -26.18 -15.51
C GLN A 256 -10.31 -26.22 -14.07
N ALA A 257 -9.43 -26.32 -13.07
CA ALA A 257 -9.82 -26.26 -11.66
C ALA A 257 -10.47 -24.90 -11.32
N MET A 258 -9.87 -23.79 -11.79
CA MET A 258 -10.46 -22.45 -11.64
C MET A 258 -11.84 -22.36 -12.30
N GLU A 259 -11.96 -22.82 -13.55
CA GLU A 259 -13.22 -22.83 -14.31
C GLU A 259 -14.33 -23.58 -13.55
N GLN A 260 -14.02 -24.78 -13.05
CA GLN A 260 -14.95 -25.60 -12.29
C GLN A 260 -15.38 -24.91 -10.98
N SER A 261 -14.44 -24.31 -10.25
CA SER A 261 -14.75 -23.54 -9.04
C SER A 261 -15.63 -22.33 -9.33
N PHE A 262 -15.34 -21.57 -10.39
CA PHE A 262 -16.19 -20.45 -10.81
C PHE A 262 -17.60 -20.93 -11.17
N GLN A 263 -17.74 -22.00 -11.95
CA GLN A 263 -19.04 -22.54 -12.33
C GLN A 263 -19.86 -23.00 -11.12
N ARG A 264 -19.25 -23.74 -10.18
CA ARG A 264 -19.92 -24.18 -8.94
C ARG A 264 -20.38 -22.99 -8.10
N SER A 265 -19.51 -22.00 -7.90
CA SER A 265 -19.81 -20.79 -7.14
C SER A 265 -20.91 -19.95 -7.79
N LEU A 266 -20.87 -19.76 -9.11
CA LEU A 266 -21.91 -19.02 -9.85
C LEU A 266 -23.26 -19.73 -9.78
N GLN A 267 -23.27 -21.06 -9.92
CA GLN A 267 -24.50 -21.85 -9.85
C GLN A 267 -25.11 -21.80 -8.43
N PHE A 268 -24.28 -21.89 -7.39
CA PHE A 268 -24.72 -21.73 -6.01
C PHE A 268 -25.29 -20.33 -5.74
N ALA A 269 -24.60 -19.27 -6.19
CA ALA A 269 -25.07 -17.90 -6.05
C ALA A 269 -26.39 -17.67 -6.78
N GLN A 270 -26.51 -18.16 -8.01
CA GLN A 270 -27.74 -18.09 -8.80
C GLN A 270 -28.91 -18.76 -8.06
N GLN A 271 -28.72 -19.99 -7.60
CA GLN A 271 -29.76 -20.74 -6.89
C GLN A 271 -30.18 -20.03 -5.59
N SER A 272 -29.22 -19.53 -4.83
CA SER A 272 -29.48 -18.83 -3.57
C SER A 272 -30.29 -17.54 -3.79
N ILE A 273 -29.89 -16.70 -4.76
CA ILE A 273 -30.58 -15.45 -5.10
C ILE A 273 -31.98 -15.73 -5.64
N VAL A 274 -32.11 -16.69 -6.57
CA VAL A 274 -33.41 -17.05 -7.16
C VAL A 274 -34.35 -17.59 -6.09
N GLN A 275 -33.86 -18.45 -5.20
CA GLN A 275 -34.66 -19.00 -4.11
C GLN A 275 -35.14 -17.91 -3.16
N GLU A 276 -34.26 -16.96 -2.79
CA GLU A 276 -34.61 -15.83 -1.94
C GLU A 276 -35.67 -14.94 -2.59
N LEU A 277 -35.48 -14.54 -3.85
CA LEU A 277 -36.46 -13.72 -4.58
C LEU A 277 -37.81 -14.43 -4.76
N LYS A 278 -37.79 -15.75 -5.00
CA LYS A 278 -39.03 -16.55 -5.11
C LYS A 278 -39.75 -16.69 -3.78
N SER A 279 -39.03 -16.74 -2.65
CA SER A 279 -39.63 -16.87 -1.31
C SER A 279 -40.51 -15.67 -0.95
N GLN A 280 -40.21 -14.49 -1.49
CA GLN A 280 -40.99 -13.26 -1.29
C GLN A 280 -42.28 -13.21 -2.12
N ILE A 281 -42.43 -14.12 -3.09
CA ILE A 281 -43.61 -14.21 -3.95
C ILE A 281 -44.54 -15.30 -3.40
N THR A 282 -45.42 -14.93 -2.46
CA THR A 282 -46.27 -15.87 -1.73
C THR A 282 -47.69 -16.03 -2.29
N ASP A 283 -48.12 -15.14 -3.19
CA ASP A 283 -49.51 -15.16 -3.69
C ASP A 283 -49.61 -16.05 -4.93
N GLY A 284 -50.43 -17.11 -4.91
CA GLY A 284 -50.49 -18.18 -5.93
C GLY A 284 -51.09 -17.78 -7.29
N SER A 285 -50.99 -16.50 -7.67
CA SER A 285 -51.59 -15.92 -8.87
C SER A 285 -50.85 -16.31 -10.17
N GLN A 286 -51.51 -16.19 -11.33
CA GLN A 286 -50.85 -16.32 -12.64
C GLN A 286 -49.73 -15.29 -12.84
N THR A 287 -49.88 -14.08 -12.30
CA THR A 287 -48.86 -13.02 -12.35
C THR A 287 -47.60 -13.44 -11.59
N SER A 288 -47.76 -14.10 -10.44
CA SER A 288 -46.64 -14.64 -9.66
C SER A 288 -45.89 -15.73 -10.42
N ALA A 289 -46.59 -16.63 -11.11
CA ALA A 289 -45.96 -17.66 -11.94
C ALA A 289 -45.18 -17.04 -13.13
N ALA A 290 -45.72 -16.00 -13.77
CA ALA A 290 -45.03 -15.27 -14.82
C ALA A 290 -43.80 -14.51 -14.30
N LEU A 291 -43.89 -13.93 -13.10
CA LEU A 291 -42.77 -13.25 -12.44
C LEU A 291 -41.65 -14.22 -12.07
N GLN A 292 -41.97 -15.43 -11.58
CA GLN A 292 -40.98 -16.47 -11.31
C GLN A 292 -40.24 -16.90 -12.59
N GLN A 293 -40.96 -17.08 -13.72
CA GLN A 293 -40.34 -17.38 -15.02
C GLN A 293 -39.46 -16.25 -15.52
N TYR A 294 -39.83 -15.00 -15.26
CA TYR A 294 -39.01 -13.83 -15.56
C TYR A 294 -37.72 -13.83 -14.73
N ILE A 295 -37.80 -14.08 -13.42
CA ILE A 295 -36.65 -14.17 -12.52
C ILE A 295 -35.69 -15.28 -12.98
N ASP A 296 -36.19 -16.45 -13.35
CA ASP A 296 -35.36 -17.55 -13.83
C ASP A 296 -34.57 -17.16 -15.10
N ARG A 297 -35.24 -16.57 -16.09
CA ARG A 297 -34.61 -16.10 -17.33
C ARG A 297 -33.62 -14.97 -17.10
N LEU A 298 -33.96 -14.02 -16.24
CA LEU A 298 -33.07 -12.91 -15.88
C LEU A 298 -31.80 -13.42 -15.21
N SER A 299 -31.94 -14.34 -14.24
CA SER A 299 -30.80 -14.93 -13.54
C SER A 299 -29.86 -15.68 -14.48
N GLY A 300 -30.40 -16.46 -15.43
CA GLY A 300 -29.62 -17.18 -16.42
C GLY A 300 -28.83 -16.25 -17.33
N SER A 301 -29.46 -15.16 -17.78
CA SER A 301 -28.80 -14.15 -18.62
C SER A 301 -27.66 -13.44 -17.88
N ILE A 302 -27.84 -13.14 -16.58
CA ILE A 302 -26.80 -12.53 -15.75
C ILE A 302 -25.62 -13.48 -15.55
N VAL A 303 -25.89 -14.76 -15.25
CA VAL A 303 -24.84 -15.77 -15.07
C VAL A 303 -24.02 -15.94 -16.35
N GLU A 304 -24.66 -15.98 -17.51
CA GLU A 304 -23.97 -16.06 -18.81
C GLU A 304 -23.02 -14.88 -19.05
N LEU A 305 -23.43 -13.66 -18.68
CA LEU A 305 -22.59 -12.45 -18.80
C LEU A 305 -21.36 -12.47 -17.89
N ILE A 306 -21.45 -13.10 -16.72
CA ILE A 306 -20.34 -13.15 -15.75
C ILE A 306 -19.60 -14.49 -15.76
N THR A 307 -19.93 -15.39 -16.68
CA THR A 307 -19.26 -16.69 -16.81
C THR A 307 -17.94 -16.49 -17.56
N PRO A 308 -16.79 -16.82 -16.94
CA PRO A 308 -15.51 -16.69 -17.60
C PRO A 308 -15.31 -17.78 -18.65
N GLN A 309 -14.58 -17.44 -19.71
CA GLN A 309 -14.20 -18.33 -20.81
C GLN A 309 -12.77 -18.82 -20.62
N ARG A 310 -12.55 -20.13 -20.75
CA ARG A 310 -11.20 -20.70 -20.67
C ARG A 310 -10.52 -20.68 -22.04
N SER A 311 -9.27 -20.23 -22.08
CA SER A 311 -8.39 -20.25 -23.24
C SER A 311 -7.02 -20.80 -22.86
N GLY A 312 -6.80 -22.09 -23.11
CA GLY A 312 -5.62 -22.83 -22.67
C GLY A 312 -5.48 -22.78 -21.14
N LYS A 313 -4.37 -22.18 -20.67
CA LYS A 313 -4.06 -22.01 -19.23
C LYS A 313 -4.67 -20.75 -18.59
N ARG A 314 -5.52 -20.03 -19.31
CA ARG A 314 -6.11 -18.75 -18.85
C ARG A 314 -7.62 -18.88 -18.73
N LEU A 315 -8.17 -18.23 -17.73
CA LEU A 315 -9.58 -18.01 -17.51
C LEU A 315 -9.84 -16.51 -17.69
N VAL A 316 -10.69 -16.15 -18.64
CA VAL A 316 -10.91 -14.77 -19.08
C VAL A 316 -12.37 -14.40 -18.88
N LEU A 317 -12.62 -13.40 -18.06
CA LEU A 317 -13.92 -12.77 -17.92
C LEU A 317 -13.90 -11.44 -18.68
N GLU A 318 -14.77 -11.31 -19.67
CA GLU A 318 -14.96 -10.07 -20.43
C GLU A 318 -16.31 -9.47 -20.07
N LEU A 319 -16.31 -8.19 -19.69
CA LEU A 319 -17.50 -7.42 -19.42
C LEU A 319 -17.59 -6.32 -20.48
N GLU A 320 -18.61 -6.40 -21.33
CA GLU A 320 -18.94 -5.39 -22.34
C GLU A 320 -20.00 -4.43 -21.77
N GLU A 321 -19.91 -3.13 -22.09
CA GLU A 321 -20.88 -2.10 -21.69
C GLU A 321 -21.09 -1.91 -20.17
N PHE A 322 -20.01 -1.98 -19.38
CA PHE A 322 -20.04 -1.88 -17.90
C PHE A 322 -20.52 -0.52 -17.34
N GLN A 323 -20.82 0.44 -18.21
CA GLN A 323 -21.13 1.85 -17.89
C GLN A 323 -22.46 2.02 -17.14
N ASN A 324 -23.31 0.97 -17.14
CA ASN A 324 -24.49 0.87 -16.28
C ASN A 324 -24.12 0.32 -14.89
N ILE A 325 -23.40 1.15 -14.13
CA ILE A 325 -23.42 1.32 -12.66
C ILE A 325 -23.82 0.07 -11.86
N GLY A 326 -22.82 -0.72 -11.46
CA GLY A 326 -22.96 -1.75 -10.43
C GLY A 326 -21.66 -2.50 -10.21
N VAL A 327 -21.09 -3.07 -11.27
CA VAL A 327 -19.93 -3.97 -11.14
C VAL A 327 -18.61 -3.21 -10.97
N ILE A 328 -18.41 -2.03 -11.55
CA ILE A 328 -17.23 -1.19 -11.22
C ILE A 328 -17.33 -0.62 -9.81
N SER A 329 -18.52 -0.23 -9.34
CA SER A 329 -18.71 0.16 -7.92
C SER A 329 -18.48 -1.02 -6.97
N THR A 330 -18.75 -2.27 -7.40
CA THR A 330 -18.46 -3.49 -6.62
C THR A 330 -17.00 -3.94 -6.73
N LEU A 331 -16.37 -3.90 -7.91
CA LEU A 331 -14.96 -4.26 -8.12
C LEU A 331 -14.04 -3.17 -7.56
N THR A 332 -14.36 -1.89 -7.76
CA THR A 332 -13.74 -0.79 -7.01
C THR A 332 -14.12 -0.91 -5.54
N GLY A 333 -15.34 -1.31 -5.17
CA GLY A 333 -15.73 -1.59 -3.79
C GLY A 333 -15.05 -2.81 -3.15
N LEU A 334 -14.43 -3.70 -3.93
CA LEU A 334 -13.64 -4.86 -3.49
C LEU A 334 -12.13 -4.56 -3.51
N LEU A 335 -11.68 -3.75 -4.47
CA LEU A 335 -10.30 -3.30 -4.62
C LEU A 335 -9.99 -2.08 -3.74
N LEU A 336 -10.96 -1.23 -3.43
CA LEU A 336 -10.81 -0.07 -2.56
C LEU A 336 -10.56 -0.51 -1.12
N PRO A 337 -11.22 -1.53 -0.53
CA PRO A 337 -10.79 -2.14 0.73
C PRO A 337 -9.39 -2.73 0.65
N ALA A 338 -8.97 -3.34 -0.47
CA ALA A 338 -7.61 -3.88 -0.61
C ALA A 338 -6.54 -2.78 -0.70
N VAL A 339 -6.81 -1.70 -1.44
CA VAL A 339 -5.94 -0.52 -1.57
C VAL A 339 -5.98 0.33 -0.30
N GLN A 340 -7.13 0.43 0.38
CA GLN A 340 -7.28 1.08 1.68
C GLN A 340 -6.67 0.24 2.79
N ALA A 341 -6.73 -1.09 2.73
CA ALA A 341 -6.02 -1.99 3.64
C ALA A 341 -4.51 -1.88 3.42
N ALA A 342 -4.04 -1.84 2.17
CA ALA A 342 -2.64 -1.59 1.86
C ALA A 342 -2.18 -0.20 2.33
N ARG A 343 -2.99 0.86 2.12
CA ARG A 343 -2.71 2.21 2.64
C ARG A 343 -2.74 2.26 4.16
N THR A 344 -3.68 1.57 4.80
CA THR A 344 -3.80 1.52 6.26
C THR A 344 -2.67 0.68 6.86
N ALA A 345 -2.26 -0.40 6.20
CA ALA A 345 -1.07 -1.17 6.56
C ALA A 345 0.21 -0.35 6.37
N ALA A 346 0.33 0.43 5.30
CA ALA A 346 1.45 1.34 5.08
C ALA A 346 1.50 2.44 6.15
N ARG A 347 0.36 3.05 6.50
CA ARG A 347 0.27 4.03 7.59
C ARG A 347 0.59 3.43 8.96
N ARG A 348 0.13 2.20 9.24
CA ARG A 348 0.51 1.44 10.44
C ARG A 348 2.00 1.15 10.49
N ALA A 349 2.58 0.71 9.38
CA ALA A 349 4.02 0.45 9.25
C ALA A 349 4.84 1.73 9.46
N HIS A 350 4.37 2.87 8.93
CA HIS A 350 5.01 4.16 9.17
C HIS A 350 4.96 4.56 10.64
N SER A 351 3.82 4.38 11.32
CA SER A 351 3.74 4.66 12.75
C SER A 351 4.61 3.70 13.58
N SER A 352 4.67 2.42 13.20
CA SER A 352 5.60 1.45 13.79
C SER A 352 7.06 1.88 13.61
N ASN A 353 7.39 2.46 12.45
CA ASN A 353 8.74 2.99 12.20
C ASN A 353 9.03 4.20 13.09
N ASN A 354 8.09 5.13 13.26
CA ASN A 354 8.25 6.25 14.21
C ASN A 354 8.53 5.74 15.63
N LEU A 355 7.75 4.76 16.11
CA LEU A 355 7.95 4.13 17.41
C LEU A 355 9.32 3.44 17.53
N LYS A 356 9.81 2.78 16.46
CA LYS A 356 11.16 2.20 16.42
C LYS A 356 12.25 3.27 16.50
N GLN A 357 12.08 4.39 15.79
CA GLN A 357 13.03 5.52 15.85
C GLN A 357 13.05 6.13 17.26
N ILE A 358 11.88 6.27 17.91
CA ILE A 358 11.79 6.72 19.31
C ILE A 358 12.49 5.72 20.24
N GLY A 359 12.21 4.42 20.11
CA GLY A 359 12.86 3.39 20.92
C GLY A 359 14.39 3.38 20.73
N LEU A 360 14.87 3.50 19.50
CA LEU A 360 16.30 3.61 19.20
C LEU A 360 16.92 4.87 19.84
N ALA A 361 16.24 6.01 19.75
CA ALA A 361 16.69 7.25 20.38
C ALA A 361 16.76 7.13 21.90
N MET A 362 15.79 6.44 22.52
CA MET A 362 15.78 6.16 23.95
C MET A 362 16.94 5.25 24.37
N HIS A 363 17.26 4.22 23.57
CA HIS A 363 18.43 3.39 23.81
C HIS A 363 19.74 4.18 23.65
N ASN A 364 19.87 5.01 22.61
CA ASN A 364 21.05 5.85 22.43
C ASN A 364 21.21 6.87 23.56
N PHE A 365 20.11 7.43 24.05
CA PHE A 365 20.10 8.29 25.24
C PHE A 365 20.58 7.51 26.47
N HIS A 366 20.05 6.31 26.70
CA HIS A 366 20.49 5.43 27.78
C HIS A 366 21.97 5.07 27.67
N ASP A 367 22.49 4.80 26.47
CA ASP A 367 23.90 4.50 26.26
C ASP A 367 24.81 5.70 26.58
N ALA A 368 24.36 6.92 26.25
CA ALA A 368 25.08 8.16 26.54
C ALA A 368 25.03 8.56 28.03
N TYR A 369 23.88 8.38 28.69
CA TYR A 369 23.61 8.91 30.03
C TYR A 369 23.43 7.84 31.11
N SER A 370 23.56 6.56 30.77
CA SER A 370 23.34 5.39 31.64
C SER A 370 21.94 5.29 32.28
N ALA A 371 20.98 6.05 31.77
CA ALA A 371 19.58 6.06 32.20
C ALA A 371 18.69 6.55 31.05
N PHE A 372 17.44 6.10 31.01
CA PHE A 372 16.39 6.69 30.19
C PHE A 372 16.05 8.10 30.69
N PRO A 373 15.56 8.99 29.81
CA PRO A 373 15.09 10.30 30.23
C PRO A 373 13.91 10.16 31.20
N ALA A 374 13.85 11.04 32.20
CA ALA A 374 12.63 11.24 32.96
C ALA A 374 11.56 11.83 32.03
N ALA A 375 10.28 11.57 32.32
CA ALA A 375 9.18 12.08 31.50
C ALA A 375 9.14 13.61 31.47
N ALA A 376 9.51 14.25 32.58
CA ALA A 376 9.71 15.68 32.71
C ALA A 376 11.15 15.99 33.12
N GLY A 377 11.82 16.90 32.40
CA GLY A 377 12.92 17.66 32.98
C GLY A 377 12.36 18.56 34.09
N VAL A 378 13.10 18.73 35.19
CA VAL A 378 12.67 19.56 36.33
C VAL A 378 13.74 20.58 36.70
N ASP A 379 13.31 21.71 37.25
CA ASP A 379 14.21 22.67 37.88
C ASP A 379 14.63 22.26 39.31
N ASP A 380 15.46 23.08 39.96
CA ASP A 380 15.93 22.85 41.33
C ASP A 380 14.78 22.77 42.37
N ASP A 381 13.63 23.37 42.06
CA ASP A 381 12.42 23.36 42.90
C ASP A 381 11.48 22.17 42.57
N GLY A 382 11.88 21.30 41.62
CA GLY A 382 11.10 20.14 41.18
C GLY A 382 9.93 20.47 40.25
N ARG A 383 9.88 21.68 39.69
CA ARG A 383 8.83 22.09 38.74
C ARG A 383 9.13 21.51 37.36
N PRO A 384 8.13 20.91 36.68
CA PRO A 384 8.31 20.34 35.36
C PRO A 384 8.58 21.43 34.31
N LEU A 385 9.61 21.23 33.51
CA LEU A 385 10.06 22.14 32.46
C LEU A 385 9.68 21.62 31.07
N LEU A 386 10.40 20.62 30.58
CA LEU A 386 10.31 20.11 29.20
C LEU A 386 10.08 18.60 29.17
N SER A 387 9.44 18.12 28.10
CA SER A 387 9.19 16.70 27.84
C SER A 387 10.47 15.90 27.58
N TRP A 388 10.43 14.60 27.91
CA TRP A 388 11.40 13.61 27.42
C TRP A 388 11.61 13.67 25.90
N ARG A 389 10.58 14.06 25.13
CA ARG A 389 10.65 14.22 23.67
C ARG A 389 11.67 15.27 23.25
N VAL A 390 11.83 16.33 24.04
CA VAL A 390 12.86 17.36 23.84
C VAL A 390 14.24 16.80 24.18
N ALA A 391 14.35 16.04 25.27
CA ALA A 391 15.61 15.43 25.71
C ALA A 391 16.22 14.47 24.66
N ILE A 392 15.39 13.80 23.86
CA ILE A 392 15.86 12.86 22.84
C ILE A 392 16.13 13.48 21.46
N LEU A 393 15.88 14.78 21.25
CA LEU A 393 16.07 15.43 19.94
C LEU A 393 17.48 15.20 19.33
N PRO A 394 18.59 15.28 20.08
CA PRO A 394 19.92 14.97 19.56
C PRO A 394 20.05 13.56 18.97
N PHE A 395 19.27 12.61 19.48
CA PHE A 395 19.31 11.19 19.11
C PHE A 395 18.34 10.82 17.97
N ILE A 396 17.55 11.79 17.50
CA ILE A 396 16.74 11.70 16.28
C ILE A 396 17.20 12.73 15.22
N GLU A 397 18.49 13.10 15.27
CA GLU A 397 19.14 14.02 14.32
C GLU A 397 18.58 15.46 14.35
N GLN A 398 17.95 15.86 15.45
CA GLN A 398 17.36 17.20 15.65
C GLN A 398 18.20 18.09 16.59
N GLN A 399 19.54 18.03 16.49
CA GLN A 399 20.44 18.83 17.33
C GLN A 399 20.20 20.34 17.19
N GLN A 400 19.98 20.82 15.95
CA GLN A 400 19.74 22.25 15.71
C GLN A 400 18.47 22.75 16.38
N LEU A 401 17.43 21.91 16.48
CA LEU A 401 16.21 22.24 17.18
C LEU A 401 16.40 22.17 18.69
N TYR A 402 17.14 21.17 19.18
CA TYR A 402 17.50 21.04 20.60
C TYR A 402 18.20 22.30 21.12
N ASP A 403 19.17 22.82 20.37
CA ASP A 403 19.96 24.00 20.74
C ASP A 403 19.12 25.30 20.83
N LYS A 404 17.91 25.32 20.28
CA LYS A 404 16.98 26.47 20.37
C LYS A 404 16.21 26.51 21.69
N PHE A 405 16.04 25.38 22.38
CA PHE A 405 15.26 25.33 23.61
C PHE A 405 16.02 25.96 24.78
N HIS A 406 15.31 26.76 25.58
CA HIS A 406 15.81 27.16 26.90
C HIS A 406 15.48 26.05 27.90
N MET A 407 16.49 25.29 28.29
CA MET A 407 16.35 24.09 29.13
C MET A 407 15.99 24.40 30.59
N ASP A 408 16.19 25.64 31.01
CA ASP A 408 15.86 26.20 32.32
C ASP A 408 14.47 26.87 32.37
N GLU A 409 13.74 26.86 31.25
CA GLU A 409 12.40 27.42 31.13
C GLU A 409 11.35 26.32 30.87
N PRO A 410 10.09 26.51 31.33
CA PRO A 410 9.03 25.58 31.03
C PRO A 410 8.66 25.60 29.54
N TRP A 411 8.01 24.53 29.09
CA TRP A 411 7.60 24.36 27.70
C TRP A 411 6.68 25.47 27.17
N ASP A 412 5.91 26.10 28.06
CA ASP A 412 4.95 27.17 27.78
C ASP A 412 5.51 28.58 28.04
N SER A 413 6.83 28.71 28.24
CA SER A 413 7.47 30.02 28.30
C SER A 413 7.29 30.81 27.00
N GLU A 414 7.40 32.13 27.07
CA GLU A 414 7.28 33.01 25.90
C GLU A 414 8.25 32.62 24.77
N HIS A 415 9.42 32.07 25.11
CA HIS A 415 10.41 31.57 24.17
C HIS A 415 10.07 30.15 23.67
N ASN A 416 9.95 29.18 24.56
CA ASN A 416 9.81 27.76 24.20
C ASN A 416 8.50 27.45 23.47
N ILE A 417 7.41 28.16 23.77
CA ILE A 417 6.11 27.93 23.11
C ILE A 417 6.16 28.17 21.60
N GLN A 418 7.09 29.01 21.12
CA GLN A 418 7.25 29.30 19.69
C GLN A 418 7.79 28.08 18.92
N LEU A 419 8.55 27.21 19.59
CA LEU A 419 9.14 25.99 19.03
C LEU A 419 8.13 24.84 18.89
N LEU A 420 6.93 24.99 19.46
CA LEU A 420 5.86 23.99 19.37
C LEU A 420 5.52 23.63 17.92
N GLN A 421 5.59 24.61 17.00
CA GLN A 421 5.32 24.42 15.58
C GLN A 421 6.47 23.74 14.81
N GLU A 422 7.66 23.65 15.39
CA GLU A 422 8.83 22.99 14.79
C GLU A 422 8.88 21.48 15.14
N MET A 423 7.73 20.84 15.32
CA MET A 423 7.64 19.42 15.72
C MET A 423 8.31 18.50 14.69
N PRO A 424 9.28 17.66 15.10
CA PRO A 424 9.88 16.66 14.22
C PRO A 424 8.85 15.68 13.64
N THR A 425 9.08 15.24 12.40
CA THR A 425 8.21 14.28 11.69
C THR A 425 8.10 12.94 12.41
N THR A 426 9.12 12.54 13.17
CA THR A 426 9.12 11.34 14.03
C THR A 426 7.99 11.36 15.07
N PHE A 427 7.58 12.54 15.55
CA PHE A 427 6.47 12.69 16.50
C PHE A 427 5.11 12.91 15.82
N LEU A 428 5.08 13.05 14.49
CA LEU A 428 3.86 13.20 13.71
C LEU A 428 3.30 11.83 13.32
N HIS A 429 2.04 11.56 13.69
CA HIS A 429 1.41 10.29 13.35
C HIS A 429 0.82 10.34 11.92
N PRO A 430 1.09 9.33 11.05
CA PRO A 430 0.73 9.35 9.62
C PRO A 430 -0.79 9.26 9.32
N ASP A 431 -1.59 8.74 10.27
CA ASP A 431 -3.05 8.57 10.12
C ASP A 431 -3.90 9.39 11.12
N ARG A 432 -3.31 9.92 12.21
CA ARG A 432 -4.04 10.53 13.32
C ARG A 432 -3.89 12.04 13.19
N LYS A 433 -4.95 12.71 12.73
CA LYS A 433 -4.94 14.17 12.59
C LYS A 433 -5.01 14.80 13.98
N THR A 434 -3.91 15.39 14.42
CA THR A 434 -3.82 16.16 15.66
C THR A 434 -3.77 17.65 15.37
N GLN A 435 -3.91 18.47 16.40
CA GLN A 435 -3.62 19.90 16.30
C GLN A 435 -2.14 20.10 15.95
N PRO A 436 -1.75 21.17 15.22
CA PRO A 436 -0.35 21.46 14.96
C PRO A 436 0.48 21.46 16.26
N GLY A 437 1.63 20.79 16.26
CA GLY A 437 2.49 20.63 17.43
C GLY A 437 1.99 19.63 18.49
N HIS A 438 0.92 18.87 18.22
CA HIS A 438 0.45 17.84 19.14
C HIS A 438 0.79 16.44 18.65
N THR A 439 1.15 15.57 19.59
CA THR A 439 1.54 14.18 19.33
C THR A 439 0.71 13.19 20.13
N VAL A 440 0.60 11.99 19.58
CA VAL A 440 -0.06 10.82 20.20
C VAL A 440 0.95 9.83 20.76
N TYR A 441 2.25 10.00 20.50
CA TYR A 441 3.27 9.11 21.02
C TYR A 441 3.59 9.53 22.45
N GLN A 442 3.06 8.80 23.42
CA GLN A 442 3.13 9.14 24.84
C GLN A 442 3.80 8.05 25.65
N ALA A 443 4.66 8.47 26.58
CA ALA A 443 5.20 7.55 27.58
C ALA A 443 4.07 7.11 28.52
N VAL A 444 4.20 5.92 29.09
CA VAL A 444 3.29 5.48 30.15
C VAL A 444 3.84 5.99 31.47
N ILE A 445 3.05 6.74 32.23
CA ILE A 445 3.46 7.33 33.51
C ILE A 445 2.71 6.67 34.66
N SER A 446 3.48 6.03 35.54
CA SER A 446 3.06 5.57 36.86
C SER A 446 4.29 5.44 37.78
N ASP A 447 4.11 5.16 39.06
CA ASP A 447 5.24 4.90 39.97
C ASP A 447 6.08 3.69 39.55
N HIS A 448 5.44 2.76 38.82
CA HIS A 448 6.01 1.50 38.39
C HIS A 448 6.34 1.45 36.90
N SER A 449 6.09 2.52 36.13
CA SER A 449 6.39 2.56 34.70
C SER A 449 7.89 2.67 34.39
N LEU A 450 8.25 2.42 33.13
CA LEU A 450 9.62 2.55 32.67
C LEU A 450 10.10 4.00 32.72
N LEU A 451 9.31 4.95 32.17
CA LEU A 451 9.58 6.38 32.33
C LEU A 451 8.82 6.88 33.56
N ARG A 452 9.56 7.27 34.59
CA ARG A 452 9.00 7.94 35.77
C ARG A 452 8.91 9.44 35.52
N ARG A 453 8.06 10.12 36.31
CA ARG A 453 7.79 11.55 36.11
C ARG A 453 9.06 12.40 36.22
N THR A 454 9.86 12.18 37.25
CA THR A 454 11.02 13.03 37.56
C THR A 454 12.30 12.24 37.77
N GLU A 455 12.20 10.96 38.15
CA GLU A 455 13.34 10.14 38.45
C GLU A 455 13.86 9.39 37.21
N PRO A 456 15.19 9.31 37.04
CA PRO A 456 15.77 8.50 35.98
C PRO A 456 15.53 7.02 36.25
N THR A 457 15.43 6.26 35.17
CA THR A 457 15.23 4.81 35.22
C THR A 457 16.23 4.16 34.27
N SER A 458 16.82 3.03 34.61
CA SER A 458 17.81 2.34 33.77
C SER A 458 17.29 1.00 33.28
N LEU A 459 17.93 0.40 32.27
CA LEU A 459 17.61 -0.96 31.82
C LEU A 459 17.68 -2.00 32.96
N ARG A 460 18.51 -1.75 33.99
CA ARG A 460 18.66 -2.66 35.14
C ARG A 460 17.47 -2.65 36.08
N ASP A 461 16.66 -1.60 36.02
CA ASP A 461 15.47 -1.44 36.87
C ASP A 461 14.24 -2.17 36.28
N ILE A 462 14.37 -2.75 35.09
CA ILE A 462 13.33 -3.52 34.40
C ILE A 462 13.48 -5.01 34.76
N THR A 463 12.87 -5.42 35.87
CA THR A 463 12.93 -6.81 36.34
C THR A 463 11.91 -7.73 35.69
N ASP A 464 10.85 -7.18 35.09
CA ASP A 464 9.77 -7.96 34.46
C ASP A 464 10.10 -8.39 33.01
N GLY A 465 11.26 -7.94 32.52
CA GLY A 465 11.78 -8.20 31.19
C GLY A 465 11.53 -7.04 30.23
N THR A 466 12.57 -6.63 29.51
CA THR A 466 12.53 -5.51 28.56
C THR A 466 11.51 -5.70 27.43
N SER A 467 11.27 -6.95 27.02
CA SER A 467 10.26 -7.31 26.01
C SER A 467 8.82 -7.30 26.54
N ASN A 468 8.62 -7.11 27.85
CA ASN A 468 7.31 -7.14 28.52
C ASN A 468 6.91 -5.79 29.12
N THR A 469 7.77 -4.77 29.05
CA THR A 469 7.51 -3.45 29.62
C THR A 469 7.37 -2.42 28.49
N ILE A 470 6.22 -1.75 28.44
CA ILE A 470 5.94 -0.68 27.48
C ILE A 470 6.73 0.58 27.86
N MET A 471 7.34 1.21 26.87
CA MET A 471 8.06 2.47 27.00
C MET A 471 7.22 3.65 26.51
N VAL A 472 6.79 3.59 25.24
CA VAL A 472 5.96 4.63 24.60
C VAL A 472 4.84 3.93 23.81
N LEU A 473 3.64 4.50 23.85
CA LEU A 473 2.46 3.99 23.15
C LEU A 473 1.75 5.08 22.34
N GLU A 474 0.84 4.68 21.47
CA GLU A 474 -0.04 5.59 20.73
C GLU A 474 -1.35 5.84 21.50
N THR A 475 -1.73 7.11 21.66
CA THR A 475 -3.02 7.54 22.22
C THR A 475 -3.97 8.06 21.14
N THR A 476 -5.27 8.13 21.43
CA THR A 476 -6.28 8.67 20.52
C THR A 476 -6.00 10.15 20.21
N PRO A 477 -6.43 10.66 19.04
CA PRO A 477 -6.22 12.07 18.68
C PRO A 477 -6.78 13.06 19.72
N ASP A 478 -7.85 12.69 20.42
CA ASP A 478 -8.49 13.50 21.46
C ASP A 478 -7.64 13.60 22.74
N ALA A 479 -6.72 12.65 22.93
CA ALA A 479 -5.77 12.63 24.03
C ALA A 479 -4.38 13.13 23.62
N ALA A 480 -4.23 13.68 22.40
CA ALA A 480 -2.95 14.20 21.92
C ALA A 480 -2.49 15.39 22.78
N VAL A 481 -1.19 15.44 23.06
CA VAL A 481 -0.57 16.45 23.93
C VAL A 481 0.44 17.28 23.15
N PRO A 482 0.73 18.53 23.56
CA PRO A 482 1.82 19.30 22.97
C PRO A 482 3.13 18.52 23.08
N TRP A 483 3.88 18.36 21.99
CA TRP A 483 5.06 17.48 22.00
C TRP A 483 6.19 17.98 22.91
N THR A 484 6.22 19.28 23.22
CA THR A 484 7.19 19.89 24.14
C THR A 484 6.77 19.80 25.61
N ALA A 485 5.47 19.58 25.88
CA ALA A 485 4.93 19.53 27.22
C ALA A 485 5.25 18.19 27.90
N PRO A 486 5.60 18.18 29.20
CA PRO A 486 5.80 16.97 30.00
C PRO A 486 4.48 16.27 30.39
N GLU A 487 3.57 16.21 29.42
CA GLU A 487 2.28 15.53 29.48
C GLU A 487 2.38 14.22 28.71
N ASP A 488 1.81 13.17 29.27
CA ASP A 488 1.95 11.78 28.82
C ASP A 488 0.78 10.94 29.35
N TYR A 489 0.70 9.67 28.96
CA TYR A 489 -0.42 8.81 29.28
C TYR A 489 -0.36 8.36 30.75
N GLU A 490 -1.29 8.86 31.55
CA GLU A 490 -1.51 8.40 32.93
C GLU A 490 -2.43 7.18 32.95
N VAL A 491 -2.00 6.12 33.63
CA VAL A 491 -2.75 4.88 33.69
C VAL A 491 -4.02 5.08 34.52
N ASP A 492 -5.18 5.00 33.88
CA ASP A 492 -6.47 4.92 34.58
C ASP A 492 -6.60 3.55 35.27
N GLU A 493 -6.76 3.56 36.60
CA GLU A 493 -6.84 2.35 37.42
C GLU A 493 -8.09 1.51 37.12
N ASP A 494 -9.20 2.15 36.77
CA ASP A 494 -10.47 1.50 36.48
C ASP A 494 -10.51 1.00 35.02
N ASN A 495 -9.94 1.78 34.10
CA ASN A 495 -9.88 1.46 32.67
C ASN A 495 -8.48 1.70 32.07
N PRO A 496 -7.53 0.74 32.21
CA PRO A 496 -6.14 0.93 31.79
C PRO A 496 -5.96 1.11 30.27
N GLY A 497 -7.02 0.84 29.49
CA GLY A 497 -7.06 1.00 28.03
C GLY A 497 -7.72 2.28 27.53
N ALA A 498 -8.16 3.17 28.44
CA ALA A 498 -8.83 4.41 28.08
C ALA A 498 -7.97 5.24 27.10
N GLN A 499 -8.58 5.79 26.05
CA GLN A 499 -7.90 6.68 25.09
C GLN A 499 -6.69 6.06 24.34
N LEU A 500 -6.51 4.74 24.34
CA LEU A 500 -5.41 4.10 23.59
C LEU A 500 -5.85 3.65 22.20
N PHE A 501 -6.98 2.96 22.16
CA PHE A 501 -7.41 2.21 20.99
C PHE A 501 -8.11 3.10 19.97
N LEU A 502 -7.52 3.22 18.79
CA LEU A 502 -8.16 3.84 17.63
C LEU A 502 -8.45 2.77 16.60
N ARG A 503 -9.74 2.61 16.26
CA ARG A 503 -10.21 1.50 15.40
C ARG A 503 -9.80 0.11 15.96
N GLY A 504 -9.87 -0.05 17.29
CA GLY A 504 -9.66 -1.31 17.99
C GLY A 504 -8.19 -1.72 18.20
N ILE A 505 -7.22 -0.89 17.82
CA ILE A 505 -5.80 -1.18 18.03
C ILE A 505 -5.02 0.04 18.55
N THR A 506 -3.90 -0.23 19.21
CA THR A 506 -2.81 0.73 19.46
C THR A 506 -1.47 0.06 19.19
N GLN A 507 -0.40 0.84 19.01
CA GLN A 507 0.96 0.31 18.92
C GLN A 507 1.78 0.86 20.08
N ALA A 508 2.71 0.04 20.56
CA ALA A 508 3.62 0.39 21.64
C ALA A 508 5.02 -0.11 21.33
N VAL A 509 6.02 0.69 21.67
CA VAL A 509 7.42 0.28 21.72
C VAL A 509 7.78 -0.16 23.13
N PHE A 510 8.50 -1.27 23.22
CA PHE A 510 8.86 -1.94 24.46
C PHE A 510 10.29 -1.59 24.87
N GLY A 511 10.66 -1.93 26.10
CA GLY A 511 11.99 -1.70 26.68
C GLY A 511 13.16 -2.34 25.92
N ASP A 512 12.88 -3.28 25.02
CA ASP A 512 13.87 -3.91 24.11
C ASP A 512 13.91 -3.29 22.70
N GLY A 513 13.11 -2.26 22.46
CA GLY A 513 12.98 -1.58 21.16
C GLY A 513 12.05 -2.28 20.17
N SER A 514 11.44 -3.41 20.53
CA SER A 514 10.43 -4.06 19.70
C SER A 514 9.12 -3.25 19.70
N VAL A 515 8.38 -3.30 18.59
CA VAL A 515 7.07 -2.63 18.47
C VAL A 515 5.99 -3.68 18.30
N HIS A 516 5.01 -3.65 19.19
CA HIS A 516 3.87 -4.56 19.18
C HIS A 516 2.57 -3.81 18.94
N VAL A 517 1.63 -4.50 18.29
CA VAL A 517 0.25 -4.03 18.13
C VAL A 517 -0.58 -4.64 19.25
N LEU A 518 -1.26 -3.81 20.02
CA LEU A 518 -2.18 -4.21 21.09
C LEU A 518 -3.63 -4.05 20.60
N SER A 519 -4.45 -5.06 20.82
CA SER A 519 -5.89 -5.06 20.49
C SER A 519 -6.70 -4.51 21.65
N GLU A 520 -7.81 -3.83 21.39
CA GLU A 520 -8.79 -3.39 22.40
C GLU A 520 -9.37 -4.56 23.20
N SER A 521 -9.32 -5.77 22.64
CA SER A 521 -9.73 -7.01 23.31
C SER A 521 -8.71 -7.57 24.31
N VAL A 522 -7.57 -6.91 24.49
CA VAL A 522 -6.54 -7.32 25.44
C VAL A 522 -7.09 -7.29 26.88
N GLU A 523 -6.70 -8.27 27.69
CA GLU A 523 -7.17 -8.31 29.07
C GLU A 523 -6.63 -7.11 29.87
N PRO A 524 -7.48 -6.39 30.63
CA PRO A 524 -7.03 -5.26 31.45
C PRO A 524 -5.95 -5.61 32.47
N SER A 525 -5.90 -6.86 32.95
CA SER A 525 -4.84 -7.37 33.83
C SER A 525 -3.49 -7.44 33.12
N LEU A 526 -3.47 -7.95 31.89
CA LEU A 526 -2.28 -7.99 31.05
C LEU A 526 -1.79 -6.59 30.74
N LEU A 527 -2.69 -5.67 30.37
CA LEU A 527 -2.32 -4.29 30.06
C LEU A 527 -1.62 -3.59 31.25
N ARG A 528 -2.12 -3.82 32.48
CA ARG A 528 -1.48 -3.32 33.70
C ARG A 528 -0.08 -3.91 33.93
N ALA A 529 0.07 -5.22 33.71
CA ALA A 529 1.38 -5.87 33.79
C ALA A 529 2.37 -5.35 32.73
N LEU A 530 1.89 -4.92 31.56
CA LEU A 530 2.76 -4.32 30.54
C LEU A 530 3.22 -2.89 30.90
N TYR A 531 2.52 -2.21 31.82
CA TYR A 531 2.87 -0.87 32.27
C TYR A 531 3.88 -0.87 33.41
N THR A 532 4.19 -2.02 34.01
CA THR A 532 5.12 -2.14 35.14
C THR A 532 6.50 -2.58 34.65
N ARG A 533 7.54 -1.98 35.23
CA ARG A 533 8.94 -2.42 35.04
C ARG A 533 9.36 -3.50 36.03
N ALA A 534 8.70 -3.55 37.19
CA ALA A 534 9.09 -4.37 38.34
C ALA A 534 7.90 -4.82 39.23
N GLY A 535 6.74 -5.08 38.64
CA GLY A 535 5.55 -5.64 39.31
C GLY A 535 5.62 -7.16 39.55
N GLY A 536 6.49 -7.88 38.83
CA GLY A 536 6.70 -9.32 39.01
C GLY A 536 5.58 -10.20 38.45
N GLU A 537 4.68 -9.64 37.63
CA GLU A 537 3.60 -10.37 37.00
C GLU A 537 4.10 -11.28 35.86
N ARG A 538 3.42 -12.42 35.64
CA ARG A 538 3.69 -13.28 34.48
C ARG A 538 2.95 -12.75 33.26
N VAL A 539 3.70 -12.20 32.32
CA VAL A 539 3.20 -11.80 30.99
C VAL A 539 3.23 -13.00 30.05
N ASN A 540 2.05 -13.48 29.63
CA ASN A 540 1.90 -14.44 28.53
C ASN A 540 1.18 -13.74 27.39
N PHE A 541 1.88 -13.54 26.27
CA PHE A 541 1.39 -12.89 25.06
C PHE A 541 0.47 -13.79 24.23
#